data_AF-A0A7C4GXY9-F1
#
_entry.id   AF-A0A7C4GXY9-F1
#
_cell.length_a   1.000
_cell.length_b   1.000
_cell.length_c   1.000
_cell.angle_alpha   90.00
_cell.angle_beta   90.00
_cell.angle_gamma   90.00
#
_symmetry.space_group_name_H-M   'P 1'
#
loop_
_entity.id
_entity.type
_entity.pdbx_description
1 polymer ?
#
loop_
_entity_poly.entity_id
_entity_poly.type
_entity_poly.pdbx_seq_one_letter_code
_entity_poly.pdbx_strand_id
1 'polypeptide(L)' 'LDYEDALHLATALRNKAREIVSNDKDFDRTPLKRKFE' A
#
# COMPACT_ATOMS: atom_id res chain seq x y z
N LEU A 1 -7.78 2.96 -4.45
CA LEU A 1 -6.83 2.17 -5.25
C LEU A 1 -7.21 2.35 -6.69
N ASP A 2 -6.42 3.14 -7.39
CA ASP A 2 -6.39 3.08 -8.83
C ASP A 2 -5.55 1.86 -9.30
N TYR A 3 -5.31 1.77 -10.62
CA TYR A 3 -4.54 0.67 -11.18
C TYR A 3 -3.07 0.67 -10.74
N GLU A 4 -2.48 1.86 -10.57
CA GLU A 4 -1.09 2.00 -10.13
C GLU A 4 -0.95 1.50 -8.68
N ASP A 5 -1.84 1.95 -7.81
CA ASP A 5 -1.86 1.55 -6.40
C ASP A 5 -2.01 0.03 -6.24
N ALA A 6 -2.84 -0.60 -7.07
CA ALA A 6 -3.06 -2.03 -7.05
C ALA A 6 -1.76 -2.81 -7.35
N LEU A 7 -0.93 -2.30 -8.26
CA LEU A 7 0.35 -2.92 -8.61
C LEU A 7 1.38 -2.77 -7.47
N HIS A 8 1.45 -1.59 -6.85
CA HIS A 8 2.28 -1.35 -5.67
C HIS A 8 1.88 -2.26 -4.52
N LEU A 9 0.58 -2.33 -4.22
CA LEU A 9 0.03 -3.19 -3.16
C LEU A 9 0.31 -4.67 -3.43
N ALA A 10 0.10 -5.14 -4.66
CA ALA A 10 0.35 -6.54 -5.04
C ALA A 10 1.84 -6.92 -4.84
N THR A 11 2.74 -6.02 -5.21
CA THR A 11 4.18 -6.21 -5.02
C THR A 11 4.55 -6.24 -3.53
N ALA A 12 4.00 -5.33 -2.73
CA ALA A 12 4.23 -5.26 -1.30
C ALA A 12 3.73 -6.52 -0.57
N LEU A 13 2.52 -6.98 -0.89
CA LEU A 13 1.95 -8.21 -0.33
C LEU A 13 2.76 -9.45 -0.72
N ARG A 14 3.21 -9.55 -1.98
CA ARG A 14 4.03 -10.67 -2.45
C ARG A 14 5.36 -10.78 -1.69
N ASN A 15 5.93 -9.65 -1.29
CA ASN A 15 7.16 -9.58 -0.52
C ASN A 15 6.94 -9.58 1.00
N LYS A 16 5.69 -9.79 1.47
CA LYS A 16 5.33 -9.75 2.89
C LYS A 16 5.75 -8.46 3.59
N ALA A 17 5.64 -7.33 2.87
CA ALA A 17 5.86 -6.02 3.47
C ALA A 17 4.96 -5.83 4.70
N ARG A 18 5.49 -5.21 5.74
CA ARG A 18 4.77 -4.97 7.00
C ARG A 18 3.91 -3.72 6.95
N GLU A 19 4.38 -2.71 6.23
CA GLU A 19 3.77 -1.39 6.13
C GLU A 19 4.11 -0.77 4.77
N ILE A 20 3.32 0.24 4.40
CA ILE A 20 3.50 1.00 3.17
C ILE A 20 3.62 2.48 3.51
N VAL A 21 4.69 3.12 3.06
CA VAL A 21 4.87 4.58 3.21
C VAL A 21 4.26 5.23 1.97
N SER A 22 3.19 5.99 2.15
CA SER A 22 2.52 6.67 1.05
C SER A 22 1.75 7.90 1.52
N ASN A 23 1.82 8.96 0.72
CA ASN A 23 0.99 10.15 0.89
C ASN A 23 -0.46 9.94 0.44
N ASP A 24 -0.74 8.86 -0.29
CA ASP A 24 -2.08 8.53 -0.74
C ASP A 24 -2.88 7.82 0.36
N LYS A 25 -4.00 8.43 0.73
CA LYS A 25 -4.93 7.91 1.73
C LYS A 25 -5.67 6.66 1.25
N ASP A 26 -5.64 6.36 -0.05
CA ASP A 26 -6.24 5.15 -0.61
C ASP A 26 -5.66 3.87 -0.02
N PHE A 27 -4.39 3.90 0.41
CA PHE A 27 -3.75 2.79 1.09
C PHE A 27 -4.30 2.52 2.50
N ASP A 28 -5.02 3.48 3.13
CA ASP A 28 -5.74 3.24 4.39
C ASP A 28 -6.86 2.20 4.23
N ARG A 29 -7.31 1.95 2.99
CA ARG A 29 -8.35 0.96 2.66
C ARG A 29 -7.78 -0.44 2.36
N THR A 30 -6.48 -0.64 2.58
CA THR A 30 -5.77 -1.89 2.25
C THR A 30 -5.41 -2.68 3.50
N PRO A 31 -5.05 -3.97 3.36
CA PRO A 31 -4.56 -4.77 4.49
C PRO A 31 -3.20 -4.31 5.04
N LEU A 32 -2.45 -3.45 4.32
CA LEU A 32 -1.17 -2.94 4.78
C LEU A 32 -1.37 -1.69 5.64
N LYS A 33 -0.66 -1.62 6.77
CA LYS A 33 -0.63 -0.41 7.58
C LYS A 33 0.06 0.70 6.78
N ARG A 34 -0.68 1.77 6.45
CA ARG A 34 -0.09 2.96 5.85
C ARG A 34 0.65 3.78 6.92
N LYS A 35 1.86 4.21 6.58
CA LYS A 35 2.55 5.31 7.25
C LYS A 35 2.55 6.52 6.32
N PHE A 36 2.27 7.68 6.91
CA PHE A 36 2.39 8.96 6.25
C PHE A 36 3.67 9.62 6.77
N GLU A 37 4.68 9.75 5.92
CA GLU A 37 5.95 10.43 6.17
C GLU A 37 6.30 11.32 4.97
#